data_AF-E9HZ83-F1
#
_entry.id   AF-E9HZ83-F1
#
_cell.length_a   1.000
_cell.length_b   1.000
_cell.length_c   1.000
_cell.angle_alpha   90.00
_cell.angle_beta   90.00
_cell.angle_gamma   90.00
#
_symmetry.space_group_name_H-M   'P 1'
#
loop_
_entity.id
_entity.type
_entity.pdbx_description
1 polymer ?
#
loop_
_entity_poly.entity_id
_entity_poly.type
_entity_poly.pdbx_seq_one_letter_code
_entity_poly.pdbx_strand_id
1 'polypeptide(L)'
;MVRTWAEKELRNLLRLEAAGLPCPKPILLRSHVLLMTFIGDAGWPAPRLKEVELSESKARELYRDTIILMRRMFHDCRLVHADLSEFNMLYHEGKAYIIDVSQSVEHDHPHALEFLRKDCTNITDFFKRNGVCVMTVKELFDFVVDLTINETNIEDYLDRMATVSSERNIQGESTAEDLVKAEVFKQTYIPQRLDEVMFFERDIRQIKAGEKIELNYANVTGIKPDLSGPKQVPDILDNSIVDGTSSDEASGESDSEDGEKKQFVSSARPRDESPNSRKERKKAIKAEQSEKRKQKVKKHVKKRKEKLANTKK
;
A
#
# COMPACT_ATOMS: atom_id res chain seq x y z
N MET A 1 6.17 -25.01 -7.64
CA MET A 1 5.86 -24.37 -6.34
C MET A 1 6.99 -23.45 -5.92
N VAL A 2 8.20 -23.91 -5.57
CA VAL A 2 9.30 -23.03 -5.10
C VAL A 2 9.66 -21.89 -6.07
N ARG A 3 9.68 -22.14 -7.38
CA ARG A 3 9.95 -21.11 -8.39
C ARG A 3 8.97 -19.92 -8.34
N THR A 4 7.68 -20.18 -8.13
CA THR A 4 6.67 -19.11 -8.11
C THR A 4 6.79 -18.24 -6.87
N TRP A 5 7.30 -18.81 -5.77
CA TRP A 5 7.63 -18.06 -4.55
C TRP A 5 8.80 -17.11 -4.77
N ALA A 6 9.88 -17.58 -5.40
CA ALA A 6 11.02 -16.72 -5.73
C ALA A 6 10.65 -15.63 -6.74
N GLU A 7 9.75 -15.92 -7.70
CA GLU A 7 9.18 -14.91 -8.60
C GLU A 7 8.31 -13.87 -7.87
N LYS A 8 7.58 -14.29 -6.82
CA LYS A 8 6.79 -13.41 -5.96
C LYS A 8 7.69 -12.50 -5.11
N GLU A 9 8.71 -13.08 -4.48
CA GLU A 9 9.68 -12.32 -3.68
C GLU A 9 10.42 -11.27 -4.52
N LEU A 10 10.90 -11.63 -5.71
CA LEU A 10 11.48 -10.68 -6.65
C LEU A 10 10.53 -9.52 -6.95
N ARG A 11 9.25 -9.83 -7.26
CA ARG A 11 8.25 -8.81 -7.58
C ARG A 11 8.00 -7.87 -6.40
N ASN A 12 7.92 -8.42 -5.20
CA ASN A 12 7.70 -7.64 -3.99
C ASN A 12 8.91 -6.74 -3.69
N LEU A 13 10.14 -7.27 -3.76
CA LEU A 13 11.36 -6.46 -3.61
C LEU A 13 11.46 -5.33 -4.64
N LEU A 14 11.08 -5.57 -5.90
CA LEU A 14 11.03 -4.52 -6.92
C LEU A 14 10.02 -3.41 -6.60
N ARG A 15 8.87 -3.75 -5.97
CA ARG A 15 7.89 -2.75 -5.52
C ARG A 15 8.46 -1.91 -4.36
N LEU A 16 9.11 -2.56 -3.39
CA LEU A 16 9.75 -1.87 -2.27
C LEU A 16 10.88 -0.94 -2.75
N GLU A 17 11.72 -1.42 -3.69
CA GLU A 17 12.80 -0.62 -4.28
C GLU A 17 12.24 0.59 -5.04
N ALA A 18 11.19 0.40 -5.85
CA ALA A 18 10.55 1.48 -6.61
C ALA A 18 9.95 2.55 -5.71
N ALA A 19 9.44 2.16 -4.54
CA ALA A 19 8.96 3.09 -3.52
C ALA A 19 10.09 3.67 -2.66
N GLY A 20 11.34 3.25 -2.84
CA GLY A 20 12.50 3.77 -2.09
C GLY A 20 12.55 3.31 -0.63
N LEU A 21 11.96 2.16 -0.31
CA LEU A 21 12.06 1.57 1.03
C LEU A 21 13.43 0.88 1.21
N PRO A 22 13.98 0.88 2.44
CA PRO A 22 15.21 0.17 2.77
C PRO A 22 14.96 -1.35 2.74
N CYS A 23 15.33 -1.97 1.61
CA CYS A 23 15.28 -3.41 1.40
C CYS A 23 16.48 -3.87 0.54
N PRO A 24 16.78 -5.18 0.50
CA PRO A 24 17.74 -5.72 -0.46
C PRO A 24 17.29 -5.44 -1.89
N LYS A 25 18.16 -4.84 -2.72
CA LYS A 25 17.86 -4.60 -4.13
C LYS A 25 18.04 -5.89 -4.92
N PRO A 26 17.02 -6.38 -5.62
CA PRO A 26 17.13 -7.60 -6.39
C PRO A 26 17.95 -7.37 -7.67
N ILE A 27 18.86 -8.29 -7.99
CA ILE A 27 19.76 -8.20 -9.15
C ILE A 27 19.34 -9.20 -10.22
N LEU A 28 19.14 -10.47 -9.84
CA LEU A 28 18.87 -11.53 -10.79
C LEU A 28 18.04 -12.65 -10.14
N LEU A 29 17.04 -13.15 -10.86
CA LEU A 29 16.36 -14.39 -10.51
C LEU A 29 16.61 -15.46 -11.58
N ARG A 30 17.00 -16.66 -11.13
CA ARG A 30 17.14 -17.86 -11.97
C ARG A 30 16.47 -19.04 -11.27
N SER A 31 15.31 -19.44 -11.77
CA SER A 31 14.50 -20.52 -11.19
C SER A 31 14.09 -20.21 -9.74
N HIS A 32 14.79 -20.71 -8.75
CA HIS A 32 14.55 -20.49 -7.32
C HIS A 32 15.72 -19.76 -6.64
N VAL A 33 16.75 -19.39 -7.39
CA VAL A 33 17.92 -18.67 -6.86
C VAL A 33 17.74 -17.19 -7.15
N LEU A 34 17.52 -16.42 -6.09
CA LEU A 34 17.42 -14.96 -6.11
C LEU A 34 18.75 -14.35 -5.64
N LEU A 35 19.35 -13.53 -6.49
CA LEU A 35 20.52 -12.72 -6.18
C LEU A 35 20.05 -11.30 -5.89
N MET A 36 20.49 -10.75 -4.76
CA MET A 36 20.15 -9.41 -4.27
C MET A 36 21.36 -8.77 -3.59
N THR A 37 21.28 -7.47 -3.30
CA THR A 37 22.35 -6.76 -2.60
C THR A 37 22.52 -7.29 -1.18
N PHE A 38 23.77 -7.42 -0.78
CA PHE A 38 24.13 -7.76 0.59
C PHE A 38 23.93 -6.55 1.51
N ILE A 39 23.34 -6.77 2.69
CA ILE A 39 23.18 -5.76 3.74
C ILE A 39 24.13 -6.15 4.88
N GLY A 40 25.15 -5.34 5.12
CA GLY A 40 26.23 -5.65 6.04
C GLY A 40 27.56 -5.05 5.62
N ASP A 41 28.56 -5.19 6.48
CA ASP A 41 29.88 -4.54 6.32
C ASP A 41 31.00 -5.57 6.27
N ALA A 42 31.99 -5.35 5.40
CA ALA A 42 33.19 -6.19 5.29
C ALA A 42 32.92 -7.71 5.20
N GLY A 43 31.81 -8.11 4.57
CA GLY A 43 31.40 -9.51 4.41
C GLY A 43 30.61 -10.11 5.60
N TRP A 44 30.37 -9.34 6.65
CA TRP A 44 29.53 -9.72 7.78
C TRP A 44 28.09 -9.21 7.59
N PRO A 45 27.06 -10.06 7.73
CA PRO A 45 25.69 -9.63 7.57
C PRO A 45 25.30 -8.66 8.68
N ALA A 46 24.45 -7.69 8.36
CA ALA A 46 23.83 -6.85 9.36
C ALA A 46 23.08 -7.70 10.39
N PRO A 47 23.18 -7.39 11.70
CA PRO A 47 22.46 -8.13 12.74
C PRO A 47 20.94 -7.93 12.58
N ARG A 48 20.17 -8.92 13.05
CA ARG A 48 18.71 -8.76 13.14
C ARG A 48 18.38 -7.76 14.22
N LEU A 49 17.26 -7.05 14.09
CA LEU A 49 16.84 -6.04 15.07
C LEU A 49 16.70 -6.63 16.48
N LYS A 50 16.28 -7.90 16.59
CA LYS A 50 16.25 -8.66 17.85
C LYS A 50 17.60 -8.78 18.55
N GLU A 51 18.69 -8.86 17.79
CA GLU A 51 20.05 -9.15 18.29
C GLU A 51 20.80 -7.88 18.69
N VAL A 52 20.21 -6.71 18.45
CA VAL A 52 20.84 -5.41 18.71
C VAL A 52 20.37 -4.86 20.05
N GLU A 53 21.33 -4.48 20.89
CA GLU A 53 21.06 -3.70 22.09
C GLU A 53 20.80 -2.25 21.69
N LEU A 54 19.55 -1.82 21.83
CA LEU A 54 19.12 -0.47 21.48
C LEU A 54 19.07 0.41 22.73
N SER A 55 19.64 1.61 22.63
CA SER A 55 19.35 2.66 23.60
C SER A 55 17.90 3.12 23.46
N GLU A 56 17.29 3.62 24.53
CA GLU A 56 15.90 4.08 24.51
C GLU A 56 15.66 5.16 23.44
N SER A 57 16.60 6.10 23.30
CA SER A 57 16.56 7.14 22.28
C SER A 57 16.55 6.57 20.86
N LYS A 58 17.41 5.56 20.59
CA LYS A 58 17.50 4.93 19.27
C LYS A 58 16.31 4.03 18.99
N ALA A 59 15.79 3.34 20.00
CA ALA A 59 14.57 2.54 19.87
C ALA A 59 13.36 3.41 19.50
N ARG A 60 13.27 4.64 20.03
CA ARG A 60 12.20 5.59 19.68
C ARG A 60 12.31 6.10 18.24
N GLU A 61 13.52 6.41 17.80
CA GLU A 61 13.79 6.78 16.40
C GLU A 61 13.42 5.63 15.46
N LEU A 62 13.89 4.41 15.75
CA LEU A 62 13.59 3.23 14.96
C LEU A 62 12.10 2.87 14.96
N TYR A 63 11.39 3.09 16.07
CA TYR A 63 9.94 2.89 16.12
C TYR A 63 9.23 3.81 15.13
N ARG A 64 9.56 5.11 15.17
CA ARG A 64 9.03 6.10 14.22
C ARG A 64 9.32 5.72 12.77
N ASP A 65 10.57 5.36 12.47
CA ASP A 65 10.95 4.93 11.12
C ASP A 65 10.17 3.68 10.69
N THR A 66 10.02 2.70 11.59
CA THR A 66 9.32 1.44 11.30
C THR A 66 7.84 1.66 10.98
N ILE A 67 7.13 2.47 11.76
CA ILE A 67 5.70 2.73 11.50
C ILE A 67 5.49 3.51 10.19
N ILE A 68 6.40 4.42 9.85
CA ILE A 68 6.39 5.11 8.55
C ILE A 68 6.66 4.11 7.42
N LEU A 69 7.60 3.18 7.60
CA LEU A 69 7.86 2.12 6.63
C LEU A 69 6.65 1.20 6.43
N MET A 70 5.93 0.84 7.50
CA MET A 70 4.69 0.07 7.40
C MET A 70 3.63 0.83 6.59
N ARG A 71 3.44 2.12 6.87
CA ARG A 71 2.52 2.99 6.13
C ARG A 71 2.88 3.07 4.64
N ARG A 72 4.14 3.34 4.32
CA ARG A 72 4.61 3.43 2.93
C ARG A 72 4.52 2.08 2.20
N MET A 73 4.78 0.97 2.89
CA MET A 73 4.57 -0.36 2.32
C MET A 73 3.10 -0.59 1.96
N PHE A 74 2.17 -0.15 2.82
CA PHE A 74 0.74 -0.28 2.57
C PHE A 74 0.25 0.61 1.42
N HIS A 75 0.58 1.90 1.42
CA HIS A 75 0.06 2.86 0.43
C HIS A 75 0.86 2.90 -0.88
N ASP A 76 2.19 2.98 -0.81
CA ASP A 76 3.04 3.16 -2.00
C ASP A 76 3.26 1.83 -2.71
N CYS A 77 3.58 0.77 -1.95
CA CYS A 77 3.84 -0.56 -2.50
C CYS A 77 2.58 -1.41 -2.70
N ARG A 78 1.45 -1.03 -2.10
CA ARG A 78 0.19 -1.80 -2.07
C ARG A 78 0.36 -3.21 -1.48
N LEU A 79 1.24 -3.33 -0.48
CA LEU A 79 1.62 -4.59 0.14
C LEU A 79 1.42 -4.57 1.65
N VAL A 80 1.08 -5.73 2.20
CA VAL A 80 1.18 -6.05 3.62
C VAL A 80 2.27 -7.10 3.78
N HIS A 81 3.19 -6.91 4.71
CA HIS A 81 4.31 -7.83 4.89
C HIS A 81 3.86 -9.22 5.30
N ALA A 82 2.87 -9.31 6.19
CA ALA A 82 2.22 -10.49 6.74
C ALA A 82 3.05 -11.38 7.68
N ASP A 83 4.30 -10.97 7.95
CA ASP A 83 5.17 -11.59 8.95
C ASP A 83 6.22 -10.59 9.44
N LEU A 84 5.86 -9.31 9.55
CA LEU A 84 6.79 -8.29 10.00
C LEU A 84 7.01 -8.44 11.50
N SER A 85 8.29 -8.56 11.88
CA SER A 85 8.73 -8.73 13.27
C SER A 85 10.21 -8.36 13.39
N GLU A 86 10.72 -8.32 14.63
CA GLU A 86 12.14 -8.06 14.92
C GLU A 86 13.11 -9.08 14.30
N PHE A 87 12.60 -10.21 13.82
CA PHE A 87 13.37 -11.25 13.15
C PHE A 87 13.57 -10.99 11.65
N ASN A 88 12.61 -10.32 11.01
CA ASN A 88 12.59 -10.01 9.58
C ASN A 88 13.00 -8.55 9.30
N MET A 89 13.67 -7.93 10.26
CA MET A 89 14.26 -6.60 10.14
C MET A 89 15.74 -6.67 10.46
N LEU A 90 16.57 -6.12 9.58
CA LEU A 90 18.01 -5.96 9.81
C LEU A 90 18.31 -4.53 10.27
N TYR A 91 19.27 -4.38 11.17
CA TYR A 91 19.75 -3.08 11.60
C TYR A 91 21.12 -2.79 10.99
N HIS A 92 21.20 -1.76 10.15
CA HIS A 92 22.44 -1.39 9.46
C HIS A 92 22.53 0.15 9.38
N GLU A 93 23.70 0.70 9.72
CA GLU A 93 23.96 2.16 9.68
C GLU A 93 22.88 3.04 10.34
N GLY A 94 22.31 2.56 11.45
CA GLY A 94 21.28 3.30 12.18
C GLY A 94 19.88 3.22 11.59
N LYS A 95 19.66 2.43 10.53
CA LYS A 95 18.36 2.25 9.87
C LYS A 95 17.89 0.80 9.95
N ALA A 96 16.57 0.63 9.90
CA ALA A 96 15.95 -0.67 9.76
C ALA A 96 15.73 -1.02 8.29
N TYR A 97 16.16 -2.21 7.88
CA TYR A 97 15.96 -2.78 6.56
C TYR A 97 14.96 -3.93 6.64
N ILE A 98 13.98 -3.94 5.75
CA ILE A 98 12.96 -5.00 5.67
C ILE A 98 13.44 -6.12 4.76
N ILE A 99 13.33 -7.36 5.23
CA ILE A 99 13.71 -8.57 4.50
C ILE A 99 12.59 -9.61 4.54
N ASP A 100 12.72 -10.67 3.73
CA ASP A 100 11.77 -11.78 3.64
C ASP A 100 10.33 -11.36 3.29
N VAL A 101 10.20 -10.70 2.13
CA VAL A 101 8.90 -10.31 1.55
C VAL A 101 8.28 -11.41 0.69
N SER A 102 8.69 -12.66 0.90
CA SER A 102 8.20 -13.83 0.15
C SER A 102 6.72 -14.11 0.48
N GLN A 103 6.34 -13.93 1.74
CA GLN A 103 4.98 -14.12 2.24
C GLN A 103 4.05 -12.93 1.97
N SER A 104 4.60 -11.74 1.72
CA SER A 104 3.81 -10.51 1.62
C SER A 104 2.66 -10.60 0.62
N VAL A 105 1.52 -10.04 1.00
CA VAL A 105 0.27 -10.08 0.25
C VAL A 105 -0.11 -8.71 -0.25
N GLU A 106 -0.91 -8.65 -1.31
CA GLU A 106 -1.48 -7.39 -1.78
C GLU A 106 -2.56 -6.90 -0.80
N HIS A 107 -2.76 -5.59 -0.70
CA HIS A 107 -3.78 -5.00 0.17
C HIS A 107 -5.22 -5.48 -0.12
N ASP A 108 -5.53 -5.88 -1.36
CA ASP A 108 -6.83 -6.44 -1.78
C ASP A 108 -7.02 -7.92 -1.40
N HIS A 109 -6.04 -8.56 -0.74
CA HIS A 109 -6.16 -9.97 -0.34
C HIS A 109 -7.20 -10.11 0.80
N PRO A 110 -8.07 -11.15 0.82
CA PRO A 110 -9.13 -11.28 1.83
C PRO A 110 -8.66 -11.19 3.29
N HIS A 111 -7.44 -11.69 3.56
CA HIS A 111 -6.81 -11.68 4.89
C HIS A 111 -5.78 -10.55 5.09
N ALA A 112 -5.67 -9.57 4.19
CA ALA A 112 -4.64 -8.53 4.25
C ALA A 112 -4.68 -7.73 5.55
N LEU A 113 -5.85 -7.27 5.99
CA LEU A 113 -6.00 -6.52 7.24
C LEU A 113 -5.77 -7.37 8.49
N GLU A 114 -6.05 -8.68 8.42
CA GLU A 114 -5.73 -9.61 9.51
C GLU A 114 -4.22 -9.75 9.69
N PHE A 115 -3.50 -9.92 8.58
CA PHE A 115 -2.04 -9.94 8.57
C PHE A 115 -1.44 -8.61 9.02
N LEU A 116 -2.00 -7.48 8.59
CA LEU A 116 -1.55 -6.16 9.01
C LEU A 116 -1.72 -5.96 10.53
N ARG A 117 -2.84 -6.39 11.12
CA ARG A 117 -3.03 -6.33 12.58
C ARG A 117 -2.00 -7.16 13.34
N LYS A 118 -1.63 -8.33 12.80
CA LYS A 118 -0.58 -9.18 13.39
C LYS A 118 0.79 -8.48 13.31
N ASP A 119 1.12 -7.89 12.16
CA ASP A 119 2.34 -7.09 11.97
C ASP A 119 2.39 -5.91 12.97
N CYS A 120 1.29 -5.15 13.10
CA CYS A 120 1.17 -4.05 14.08
C CYS A 120 1.38 -4.54 15.52
N THR A 121 0.84 -5.72 15.87
CA THR A 121 0.99 -6.31 17.21
C THR A 121 2.47 -6.65 17.48
N ASN A 122 3.13 -7.35 16.56
CA ASN A 122 4.54 -7.74 16.71
C ASN A 122 5.46 -6.52 16.90
N ILE A 123 5.28 -5.49 16.06
CA ILE A 123 6.06 -4.25 16.13
C ILE A 123 5.80 -3.52 17.45
N THR A 124 4.54 -3.37 17.85
CA THR A 124 4.16 -2.74 19.12
C THR A 124 4.78 -3.46 20.31
N ASP A 125 4.71 -4.79 20.34
CA ASP A 125 5.25 -5.62 21.43
C ASP A 125 6.78 -5.60 21.50
N PHE A 126 7.47 -5.52 20.36
CA PHE A 126 8.92 -5.37 20.33
C PHE A 126 9.35 -4.03 20.93
N PHE A 127 8.84 -2.91 20.41
CA PHE A 127 9.28 -1.59 20.87
C PHE A 127 8.82 -1.27 22.30
N LYS A 128 7.68 -1.82 22.74
CA LYS A 128 7.24 -1.73 24.14
C LYS A 128 8.21 -2.41 25.10
N ARG A 129 8.76 -3.59 24.74
CA ARG A 129 9.81 -4.28 25.53
C ARG A 129 11.11 -3.48 25.60
N ASN A 130 11.39 -2.67 24.58
CA ASN A 130 12.57 -1.82 24.49
C ASN A 130 12.38 -0.43 25.12
N GLY A 131 11.34 -0.23 25.94
CA GLY A 131 11.11 0.99 26.72
C GLY A 131 10.51 2.17 25.93
N VAL A 132 10.01 1.94 24.71
CA VAL A 132 9.39 2.99 23.90
C VAL A 132 7.92 3.18 24.30
N CYS A 133 7.48 4.44 24.40
CA CYS A 133 6.07 4.79 24.50
C CYS A 133 5.39 4.57 23.15
N VAL A 134 4.87 3.35 22.94
CA VAL A 134 4.23 2.94 21.69
C VAL A 134 2.76 3.35 21.62
N MET A 135 2.24 3.44 20.40
CA MET A 135 0.80 3.51 20.15
C MET A 135 0.14 2.16 20.48
N THR A 136 -1.18 2.15 20.68
CA THR A 136 -1.93 0.90 20.73
C THR A 136 -1.99 0.24 19.35
N VAL A 137 -2.30 -1.06 19.30
CA VAL A 137 -2.42 -1.80 18.03
C VAL A 137 -3.49 -1.18 17.12
N LYS A 138 -4.60 -0.71 17.70
CA LYS A 138 -5.67 -0.03 16.95
C LYS A 138 -5.20 1.31 16.38
N GLU A 139 -4.56 2.15 17.20
CA GLU A 139 -4.01 3.43 16.74
C GLU A 139 -2.97 3.26 15.63
N LEU A 140 -2.06 2.29 15.77
CA LEU A 140 -1.07 1.99 14.74
C LEU A 140 -1.73 1.45 13.46
N PHE A 141 -2.73 0.59 13.58
CA PHE A 141 -3.47 0.08 12.44
C PHE A 141 -4.21 1.22 11.72
N ASP A 142 -4.91 2.08 12.47
CA ASP A 142 -5.60 3.25 11.95
C ASP A 142 -4.61 4.18 11.23
N PHE A 143 -3.45 4.46 11.83
CA PHE A 143 -2.37 5.24 11.22
C PHE A 143 -1.86 4.62 9.91
N VAL A 144 -1.76 3.31 9.79
CA VAL A 144 -1.25 2.66 8.57
C VAL A 144 -2.27 2.68 7.44
N VAL A 145 -3.56 2.58 7.75
CA VAL A 145 -4.61 2.44 6.73
C VAL A 145 -5.26 3.78 6.34
N ASP A 146 -5.26 4.78 7.24
CA ASP A 146 -5.96 6.05 7.00
C ASP A 146 -5.47 6.73 5.72
N LEU A 147 -6.40 6.99 4.80
CA LEU A 147 -6.16 7.62 3.51
C LEU A 147 -5.96 9.14 3.61
N THR A 148 -6.36 9.74 4.74
CA THR A 148 -6.34 11.20 4.94
C THR A 148 -4.98 11.73 5.39
N ILE A 149 -4.03 10.84 5.73
CA ILE A 149 -2.68 11.23 6.13
C ILE A 149 -1.79 11.33 4.88
N ASN A 150 -1.28 12.51 4.63
CA ASN A 150 -0.40 12.89 3.51
C ASN A 150 0.97 13.35 4.02
N GLU A 151 1.94 13.51 3.11
CA GLU A 151 3.32 13.89 3.47
C GLU A 151 3.41 15.23 4.22
N THR A 152 2.42 16.12 4.06
CA THR A 152 2.37 17.42 4.74
C THR A 152 1.86 17.35 6.17
N ASN A 153 0.98 16.40 6.51
CA ASN A 153 0.34 16.32 7.83
C ASN A 153 0.83 15.14 8.69
N ILE A 154 1.65 14.26 8.12
CA ILE A 154 2.16 13.06 8.81
C ILE A 154 2.96 13.43 10.05
N GLU A 155 3.77 14.48 9.99
CA GLU A 155 4.58 14.95 11.11
C GLU A 155 3.70 15.46 12.26
N ASP A 156 2.74 16.33 11.97
CA ASP A 156 1.78 16.84 12.96
C ASP A 156 0.97 15.71 13.62
N TYR A 157 0.58 14.71 12.83
CA TYR A 157 -0.12 13.53 13.34
C TYR A 157 0.75 12.73 14.31
N LEU A 158 2.01 12.47 13.92
CA LEU A 158 2.96 11.71 14.73
C LEU A 158 3.30 12.43 16.03
N ASP A 159 3.41 13.76 16.00
CA ASP A 159 3.67 14.57 17.19
C ASP A 159 2.51 14.50 18.18
N ARG A 160 1.26 14.66 17.72
CA ARG A 160 0.06 14.50 18.58
C ARG A 160 -0.07 13.07 19.12
N MET A 161 0.25 12.07 18.32
CA MET A 161 0.23 10.68 18.79
C MET A 161 1.32 10.40 19.82
N ALA A 162 2.51 10.98 19.66
CA ALA A 162 3.59 10.86 20.63
C ALA A 162 3.20 11.47 21.98
N THR A 163 2.51 12.63 22.00
CA THR A 163 2.01 13.22 23.24
C THR A 163 0.99 12.31 23.92
N VAL A 164 0.00 11.80 23.19
CA VAL A 164 -1.03 10.89 23.74
C VAL A 164 -0.41 9.61 24.30
N SER A 165 0.51 8.99 23.56
CA SER A 165 1.22 7.78 24.01
C SER A 165 2.06 8.04 25.27
N SER A 166 2.68 9.21 25.39
CA SER A 166 3.47 9.58 26.57
C SER A 166 2.59 9.82 27.80
N GLU A 167 1.47 10.53 27.65
CA GLU A 167 0.51 10.77 28.74
C GLU A 167 -0.08 9.46 29.26
N ARG A 168 -0.44 8.55 28.35
CA ARG A 168 -0.93 7.21 28.69
C ARG A 168 0.10 6.39 29.46
N ASN A 169 1.38 6.48 29.07
CA ASN A 169 2.45 5.78 29.78
C ASN A 169 2.60 6.30 31.23
N ILE A 170 2.52 7.62 31.42
CA ILE A 170 2.59 8.27 32.74
C ILE A 170 1.41 7.85 33.64
N GLN A 171 0.20 7.70 33.07
CA GLN A 171 -1.00 7.31 33.83
C GLN A 171 -1.00 5.85 34.30
N GLY A 172 -0.05 5.02 33.84
CA GLY A 172 0.38 3.80 34.52
C GLY A 172 -0.55 2.57 34.46
N GLU A 173 -1.82 2.68 34.06
CA GLU A 173 -2.72 1.52 33.94
C GLU A 173 -3.54 1.60 32.66
N SER A 174 -3.33 0.63 31.75
CA SER A 174 -4.37 0.30 30.77
C SER A 174 -5.57 -0.24 31.54
N THR A 175 -6.72 0.40 31.41
CA THR A 175 -7.91 -0.06 32.13
C THR A 175 -8.28 -1.47 31.66
N ALA A 176 -8.96 -2.24 32.50
CA ALA A 176 -9.45 -3.57 32.10
C ALA A 176 -10.33 -3.48 30.83
N GLU A 177 -11.05 -2.37 30.66
CA GLU A 177 -11.83 -2.08 29.46
C GLU A 177 -10.97 -1.91 28.21
N ASP A 178 -9.82 -1.23 28.30
CA ASP A 178 -8.92 -1.03 27.17
C ASP A 178 -8.27 -2.34 26.71
N LEU A 179 -7.93 -3.22 27.65
CA LEU A 179 -7.42 -4.56 27.32
C LEU A 179 -8.49 -5.40 26.61
N VAL A 180 -9.74 -5.34 27.08
CA VAL A 180 -10.86 -6.01 26.41
C VAL A 180 -11.08 -5.44 25.01
N LYS A 181 -11.08 -4.11 24.84
CA LYS A 181 -11.22 -3.47 23.52
C LYS A 181 -10.09 -3.88 22.57
N ALA A 182 -8.85 -3.90 23.05
CA ALA A 182 -7.70 -4.33 22.26
C ALA A 182 -7.83 -5.79 21.80
N GLU A 183 -8.32 -6.69 22.65
CA GLU A 183 -8.49 -8.09 22.30
C GLU A 183 -9.69 -8.31 21.36
N VAL A 184 -10.80 -7.60 21.59
CA VAL A 184 -11.96 -7.58 20.68
C VAL A 184 -11.52 -7.10 19.29
N PHE A 185 -10.69 -6.05 19.21
CA PHE A 185 -10.19 -5.52 17.94
C PHE A 185 -9.36 -6.55 17.15
N LYS A 186 -8.58 -7.41 17.82
CA LYS A 186 -7.80 -8.48 17.15
C LYS A 186 -8.70 -9.55 16.52
N GLN A 187 -9.83 -9.85 17.14
CA GLN A 187 -10.73 -10.93 16.70
C GLN A 187 -11.84 -10.44 15.76
N THR A 188 -12.12 -9.13 15.75
CA THR A 188 -13.21 -8.57 14.94
C THR A 188 -12.89 -8.65 13.45
N TYR A 189 -13.86 -9.00 12.61
CA TYR A 189 -13.71 -8.91 11.16
C TYR A 189 -13.85 -7.45 10.70
N ILE A 190 -12.85 -6.94 9.98
CA ILE A 190 -12.85 -5.59 9.43
C ILE A 190 -13.00 -5.70 7.91
N PRO A 191 -14.14 -5.29 7.33
CA PRO A 191 -14.33 -5.30 5.88
C PRO A 191 -13.38 -4.30 5.22
N GLN A 192 -12.80 -4.69 4.09
CA GLN A 192 -11.87 -3.86 3.32
C GLN A 192 -12.62 -2.87 2.43
N ARG A 193 -13.73 -3.35 1.88
CA ARG A 193 -14.56 -2.62 0.94
C ARG A 193 -15.98 -2.52 1.47
N LEU A 194 -16.68 -1.48 1.02
CA LEU A 194 -18.04 -1.19 1.50
C LEU A 194 -19.06 -2.26 1.06
N ASP A 195 -18.79 -3.02 0.01
CA ASP A 195 -19.62 -4.14 -0.46
C ASP A 195 -19.52 -5.37 0.46
N GLU A 196 -18.46 -5.51 1.25
CA GLU A 196 -18.29 -6.60 2.23
C GLU A 196 -19.05 -6.32 3.55
N VAL A 197 -19.58 -5.11 3.74
CA VAL A 197 -20.31 -4.72 4.95
C VAL A 197 -21.70 -5.37 4.96
N MET A 198 -21.81 -6.52 5.62
CA MET A 198 -23.04 -7.33 5.65
C MET A 198 -24.25 -6.62 6.26
N PHE A 199 -24.05 -5.81 7.31
CA PHE A 199 -25.13 -5.25 8.13
C PHE A 199 -25.18 -3.71 8.14
N PHE A 200 -24.94 -3.07 6.99
CA PHE A 200 -24.94 -1.60 6.86
C PHE A 200 -26.24 -0.94 7.35
N GLU A 201 -27.41 -1.57 7.17
CA GLU A 201 -28.69 -1.01 7.66
C GLU A 201 -28.74 -0.87 9.18
N ARG A 202 -28.16 -1.84 9.90
CA ARG A 202 -28.12 -1.83 11.37
C ARG A 202 -27.26 -0.66 11.83
N ASP A 203 -26.07 -0.55 11.25
CA ASP A 203 -25.10 0.48 11.58
C ASP A 203 -25.70 1.89 11.34
N ILE A 204 -26.38 2.11 10.20
CA ILE A 204 -27.06 3.38 9.89
C ILE A 204 -28.20 3.67 10.89
N ARG A 205 -29.02 2.69 11.26
CA ARG A 205 -30.12 2.89 12.21
C ARG A 205 -29.60 3.33 13.58
N GLN A 206 -28.52 2.71 14.04
CA GLN A 206 -27.93 3.01 15.34
C GLN A 206 -27.28 4.39 15.38
N ILE A 207 -26.59 4.79 14.31
CA ILE A 207 -26.02 6.14 14.18
C ILE A 207 -27.14 7.19 14.18
N LYS A 208 -28.24 6.94 13.46
CA LYS A 208 -29.43 7.82 13.49
C LYS A 208 -30.11 7.86 14.86
N ALA A 209 -30.03 6.78 15.64
CA ALA A 209 -30.52 6.74 17.02
C ALA A 209 -29.61 7.50 18.01
N GLY A 210 -28.44 7.96 17.58
CA GLY A 210 -27.47 8.66 18.41
C GLY A 210 -26.61 7.72 19.28
N GLU A 211 -26.62 6.41 19.00
CA GLU A 211 -25.71 5.47 19.65
C GLU A 211 -24.28 5.72 19.14
N LYS A 212 -23.33 5.96 20.06
CA LYS A 212 -21.90 6.08 19.73
C LYS A 212 -21.34 4.70 19.42
N ILE A 213 -21.39 4.31 18.15
CA ILE A 213 -20.81 3.05 17.67
C ILE A 213 -19.46 3.32 17.04
N GLU A 214 -18.49 2.52 17.44
CA GLU A 214 -17.17 2.51 16.83
C GLU A 214 -17.21 1.67 15.54
N LEU A 215 -17.31 2.35 14.40
CA LEU A 215 -17.24 1.71 13.10
C LEU A 215 -15.79 1.35 12.76
N ASN A 216 -15.40 0.09 12.97
CA ASN A 216 -14.03 -0.37 12.73
C ASN A 216 -13.55 -0.24 11.27
N TYR A 217 -14.48 -0.10 10.31
CA TYR A 217 -14.16 0.04 8.88
C TYR A 217 -14.16 1.50 8.40
N ALA A 218 -14.51 2.47 9.24
CA ALA A 218 -14.61 3.88 8.84
C ALA A 218 -13.26 4.43 8.34
N ASN A 219 -12.18 4.19 9.09
CA ASN A 219 -10.82 4.61 8.71
C ASN A 219 -10.32 3.88 7.45
N VAL A 220 -10.66 2.59 7.30
CA VAL A 220 -10.30 1.79 6.13
C VAL A 220 -10.95 2.32 4.86
N THR A 221 -12.23 2.69 4.97
CA THR A 221 -13.04 3.16 3.84
C THR A 221 -12.96 4.67 3.62
N GLY A 222 -12.33 5.41 4.54
CA GLY A 222 -12.21 6.87 4.49
C GLY A 222 -13.53 7.60 4.68
N ILE A 223 -14.52 6.98 5.34
CA ILE A 223 -15.82 7.61 5.63
C ILE A 223 -15.79 8.21 7.04
N LYS A 224 -16.43 9.36 7.22
CA LYS A 224 -16.67 9.93 8.56
C LYS A 224 -17.49 8.95 9.43
N PRO A 225 -17.28 8.94 10.76
CA PRO A 225 -18.06 8.09 11.66
C PRO A 225 -19.58 8.34 11.56
N ASP A 226 -19.98 9.56 11.20
CA ASP A 226 -21.40 9.95 11.02
C ASP A 226 -22.01 9.50 9.68
N LEU A 227 -21.25 8.80 8.82
CA LEU A 227 -21.64 8.38 7.46
C LEU A 227 -22.05 9.53 6.53
N SER A 228 -21.75 10.78 6.89
CA SER A 228 -22.15 11.97 6.13
C SER A 228 -21.36 12.15 4.83
N GLY A 229 -20.20 11.50 4.68
CA GLY A 229 -19.34 11.63 3.49
C GLY A 229 -17.88 11.24 3.73
N PRO A 230 -16.99 11.57 2.78
CA PRO A 230 -15.56 11.28 2.90
C PRO A 230 -14.91 12.12 4.00
N LYS A 231 -13.98 11.49 4.71
CA LYS A 231 -13.11 12.12 5.69
C LYS A 231 -12.01 12.88 4.93
N GLN A 232 -11.73 14.12 5.35
CA GLN A 232 -10.72 14.99 4.71
C GLN A 232 -9.46 15.15 5.55
N VAL A 233 -9.62 15.14 6.88
CA VAL A 233 -8.56 15.34 7.85
C VAL A 233 -8.62 14.18 8.87
N PRO A 234 -7.48 13.68 9.37
CA PRO A 234 -7.46 12.70 10.45
C PRO A 234 -8.17 13.23 11.70
N ASP A 235 -8.89 12.37 12.43
CA ASP A 235 -9.70 12.79 13.61
C ASP A 235 -8.85 13.48 14.68
N ILE A 236 -7.58 13.10 14.78
CA ILE A 236 -6.63 13.61 15.77
C ILE A 236 -6.19 15.03 15.42
N LEU A 237 -6.22 15.40 14.14
CA LEU A 237 -5.86 16.73 13.63
C LEU A 237 -7.08 17.62 13.43
N ASP A 238 -8.29 17.05 13.40
CA ASP A 238 -9.53 17.78 13.22
C ASP A 238 -9.83 18.62 14.46
N ASN A 239 -9.40 19.88 14.43
CA ASN A 239 -9.65 20.84 15.49
C ASN A 239 -11.14 21.24 15.57
N SER A 240 -12.05 20.78 14.69
CA SER A 240 -13.45 21.23 14.66
C SER A 240 -14.34 20.81 15.85
N ILE A 241 -13.80 20.08 16.84
CA ILE A 241 -14.42 19.95 18.17
C ILE A 241 -14.24 21.25 19.01
N VAL A 242 -13.36 22.16 18.58
CA VAL A 242 -13.17 23.51 19.12
C VAL A 242 -13.10 24.51 17.96
N ASP A 243 -14.13 25.35 17.89
CA ASP A 243 -14.36 26.42 16.90
C ASP A 243 -14.91 25.97 15.55
N GLY A 244 -16.25 26.00 15.47
CA GLY A 244 -16.96 26.14 14.23
C GLY A 244 -16.69 27.52 13.63
N THR A 245 -16.13 27.56 12.42
CA THR A 245 -16.43 28.60 11.45
C THR A 245 -16.31 28.01 10.06
N SER A 246 -17.43 28.11 9.34
CA SER A 246 -17.62 27.79 7.94
C SER A 246 -16.76 28.65 7.03
N SER A 247 -16.19 28.05 5.98
CA SER A 247 -16.01 28.70 4.68
C SER A 247 -15.72 27.64 3.61
N ASP A 248 -16.75 27.31 2.83
CA ASP A 248 -16.64 26.74 1.49
C ASP A 248 -15.99 27.77 0.58
N GLU A 249 -14.89 27.41 -0.09
CA GLU A 249 -14.39 28.11 -1.28
C GLU A 249 -13.93 27.06 -2.30
N ALA A 250 -14.78 26.87 -3.31
CA ALA A 250 -14.46 26.14 -4.52
C ALA A 250 -13.65 27.07 -5.44
N SER A 251 -12.42 26.67 -5.77
CA SER A 251 -11.68 27.26 -6.90
C SER A 251 -11.16 26.15 -7.80
N GLY A 252 -11.69 26.17 -9.03
CA GLY A 252 -11.15 25.38 -10.12
C GLY A 252 -10.04 26.17 -10.79
N GLU A 253 -8.91 25.50 -11.03
CA GLU A 253 -7.94 25.95 -12.01
C GLU A 253 -7.47 24.78 -12.86
N SER A 254 -7.62 25.00 -14.16
CA SER A 254 -7.06 24.22 -15.24
C SER A 254 -5.57 24.49 -15.34
N ASP A 255 -4.75 23.44 -15.42
CA ASP A 255 -3.48 23.57 -16.13
C ASP A 255 -3.16 22.33 -16.98
N SER A 256 -2.57 22.64 -18.13
CA SER A 256 -2.40 21.78 -19.29
C SER A 256 -0.94 21.40 -19.37
N GLU A 257 -0.61 20.12 -19.16
CA GLU A 257 0.73 19.63 -19.46
C GLU A 257 0.72 18.56 -20.54
N ASP A 258 1.38 18.94 -21.63
CA ASP A 258 1.53 18.25 -22.90
C ASP A 258 2.62 17.17 -22.76
N GLY A 259 2.17 15.92 -22.59
CA GLY A 259 3.04 14.74 -22.59
C GLY A 259 2.88 13.96 -23.88
N GLU A 260 3.94 13.89 -24.69
CA GLU A 260 4.01 13.17 -25.97
C GLU A 260 3.54 11.71 -25.85
N LYS A 261 2.25 11.48 -26.11
CA LYS A 261 1.66 10.15 -26.27
C LYS A 261 1.85 9.71 -27.71
N LYS A 262 2.52 8.56 -27.89
CA LYS A 262 2.52 7.80 -29.15
C LYS A 262 1.08 7.68 -29.65
N GLN A 263 0.74 8.41 -30.70
CA GLN A 263 -0.62 8.46 -31.24
C GLN A 263 -1.10 7.05 -31.58
N PHE A 264 -1.99 6.52 -30.75
CA PHE A 264 -2.86 5.42 -31.12
C PHE A 264 -3.76 5.96 -32.23
N VAL A 265 -3.44 5.63 -33.49
CA VAL A 265 -4.27 6.02 -34.62
C VAL A 265 -5.56 5.23 -34.53
N SER A 266 -6.59 5.89 -34.01
CA SER A 266 -7.97 5.44 -34.03
C SER A 266 -8.32 5.02 -35.45
N SER A 267 -8.63 3.74 -35.65
CA SER A 267 -9.19 3.22 -36.90
C SER A 267 -10.69 3.51 -37.03
N ALA A 268 -11.23 4.38 -36.16
CA ALA A 268 -12.64 4.72 -36.14
C ALA A 268 -13.02 5.56 -37.37
N ARG A 269 -14.20 5.26 -37.89
CA ARG A 269 -14.77 5.91 -39.06
C ARG A 269 -15.26 7.32 -38.67
N PRO A 270 -14.88 8.39 -39.41
CA PRO A 270 -15.49 9.71 -39.26
C PRO A 270 -17.01 9.61 -39.45
N ARG A 271 -17.76 10.21 -38.51
CA ARG A 271 -19.22 10.02 -38.39
C ARG A 271 -20.00 10.67 -39.55
N ASP A 272 -19.47 11.75 -40.12
CA ASP A 272 -20.13 12.56 -41.16
C ASP A 272 -19.30 12.64 -42.46
N GLU A 273 -19.22 11.53 -43.18
CA GLU A 273 -18.46 11.44 -44.43
C GLU A 273 -19.36 11.47 -45.68
N SER A 274 -19.05 12.34 -46.64
CA SER A 274 -19.76 12.39 -47.93
C SER A 274 -19.57 11.08 -48.74
N PRO A 275 -20.53 10.70 -49.60
CA PRO A 275 -20.43 9.46 -50.40
C PRO A 275 -19.16 9.36 -51.26
N ASN A 276 -18.60 10.49 -51.71
CA ASN A 276 -17.39 10.56 -52.52
C ASN A 276 -16.12 10.37 -51.68
N SER A 277 -16.01 11.07 -50.54
CA SER A 277 -14.91 10.87 -49.57
C SER A 277 -14.77 9.41 -49.14
N ARG A 278 -15.91 8.74 -48.89
CA ARG A 278 -15.94 7.32 -48.51
C ARG A 278 -15.33 6.41 -49.59
N LYS A 279 -15.57 6.70 -50.87
CA LYS A 279 -15.03 5.93 -52.00
C LYS A 279 -13.52 6.12 -52.11
N GLU A 280 -13.04 7.34 -51.96
CA GLU A 280 -11.62 7.69 -52.00
C GLU A 280 -10.84 7.05 -50.86
N ARG A 281 -11.33 7.11 -49.62
CA ARG A 281 -10.70 6.42 -48.49
C ARG A 281 -10.65 4.90 -48.70
N LYS A 282 -11.74 4.29 -49.18
CA LYS A 282 -11.77 2.85 -49.47
C LYS A 282 -10.76 2.48 -50.57
N LYS A 283 -10.55 3.36 -51.55
CA LYS A 283 -9.52 3.20 -52.59
C LYS A 283 -8.11 3.32 -52.01
N ALA A 284 -7.86 4.32 -51.17
CA ALA A 284 -6.58 4.54 -50.48
C ALA A 284 -6.21 3.35 -49.57
N ILE A 285 -7.12 2.88 -48.71
CA ILE A 285 -6.88 1.71 -47.84
C ILE A 285 -6.60 0.46 -48.66
N LYS A 286 -7.33 0.24 -49.77
CA LYS A 286 -7.07 -0.88 -50.67
C LYS A 286 -5.70 -0.79 -51.33
N ALA A 287 -5.28 0.41 -51.75
CA ALA A 287 -3.95 0.64 -52.33
C ALA A 287 -2.86 0.37 -51.30
N GLU A 288 -2.96 0.94 -50.11
CA GLU A 288 -2.03 0.72 -48.99
C GLU A 288 -1.94 -0.76 -48.59
N GLN A 289 -3.07 -1.45 -48.47
CA GLN A 289 -3.09 -2.89 -48.20
C GLN A 289 -2.48 -3.71 -49.34
N SER A 290 -2.62 -3.25 -50.59
CA SER A 290 -2.02 -3.92 -51.75
C SER A 290 -0.50 -3.80 -51.72
N GLU A 291 0.04 -2.64 -51.34
CA GLU A 291 1.48 -2.42 -51.18
C GLU A 291 2.04 -3.22 -50.00
N LYS A 292 1.35 -3.21 -48.85
CA LYS A 292 1.71 -4.06 -47.71
C LYS A 292 1.70 -5.56 -48.05
N ARG A 293 0.82 -6.01 -48.97
CA ARG A 293 0.79 -7.40 -49.45
C ARG A 293 1.97 -7.73 -50.36
N LYS A 294 2.54 -6.77 -51.12
CA LYS A 294 3.75 -6.98 -51.95
C LYS A 294 4.97 -7.31 -51.09
N GLN A 295 5.10 -6.68 -49.93
CA GLN A 295 6.21 -6.89 -48.97
C GLN A 295 5.94 -7.98 -47.93
N LYS A 296 4.78 -8.67 -48.00
CA LYS A 296 4.39 -9.66 -46.99
C LYS A 296 5.27 -10.90 -47.03
N VAL A 297 5.66 -11.38 -45.85
CA VAL A 297 6.36 -12.67 -45.70
C VAL A 297 5.55 -13.80 -46.35
N LYS A 298 6.20 -14.57 -47.23
CA LYS A 298 5.58 -15.70 -47.94
C LYS A 298 5.00 -16.70 -46.93
N LYS A 299 3.80 -17.20 -47.19
CA LYS A 299 3.03 -18.10 -46.29
C LYS A 299 3.84 -19.33 -45.86
N HIS A 300 4.63 -19.92 -46.76
CA HIS A 300 5.45 -21.10 -46.45
C HIS A 300 6.59 -20.79 -45.45
N VAL A 301 7.19 -19.59 -45.51
CA VAL A 301 8.24 -19.17 -44.57
C VAL A 301 7.64 -18.99 -43.17
N LYS A 302 6.48 -18.35 -43.07
CA LYS A 302 5.74 -18.22 -41.80
C LYS A 302 5.42 -19.58 -41.19
N LYS A 303 4.85 -20.50 -41.99
CA LYS A 303 4.53 -21.87 -41.55
C LYS A 303 5.76 -22.66 -41.14
N ARG A 304 6.88 -22.54 -41.87
CA ARG A 304 8.14 -23.22 -41.53
C ARG A 304 8.71 -22.70 -40.21
N LYS A 305 8.71 -21.38 -40.00
CA LYS A 305 9.16 -20.75 -38.74
C LYS A 305 8.32 -21.22 -37.55
N GLU A 306 7.01 -21.30 -37.71
CA GLU A 306 6.09 -21.78 -36.68
C GLU A 306 6.31 -23.26 -36.34
N LYS A 307 6.49 -24.13 -37.35
CA LYS A 307 6.85 -25.54 -37.15
C LYS A 307 8.20 -25.71 -36.43
N LEU A 308 9.21 -24.92 -36.79
CA LEU A 308 10.53 -24.95 -36.15
C LEU A 308 10.50 -24.40 -34.72
N ALA A 309 9.63 -23.44 -34.43
CA ALA A 309 9.45 -22.91 -33.07
C ALA A 309 8.74 -23.94 -32.17
N ASN A 310 7.75 -24.66 -32.69
CA ASN A 310 7.03 -25.70 -31.94
C ASN A 310 7.85 -26.98 -31.70
N THR A 311 8.91 -27.21 -32.48
CA THR A 311 9.84 -28.34 -32.26
C THR A 311 11.01 -27.99 -31.34
N LYS A 312 11.17 -26.70 -30.99
CA LYS A 312 12.21 -26.19 -30.06
C LYS A 312 11.67 -25.85 -28.67
N LYS A 313 10.35 -25.90 -28.47
CA LYS A 313 9.71 -25.89 -27.13
C LYS A 313 9.58 -27.32 -26.65
#